data_AF-A0A2V5N6R3-F1
#
_entry.id   AF-A0A2V5N6R3-F1
#
_cell.length_a   1.000
_cell.length_b   1.000
_cell.length_c   1.000
_cell.angle_alpha   90.00
_cell.angle_beta   90.00
_cell.angle_gamma   90.00
#
_symmetry.space_group_name_H-M   'P 1'
#
loop_
_entity.id
_entity.type
_entity.pdbx_description
1 polymer ?
#
loop_
_entity_poly.entity_id
_entity_poly.type
_entity_poly.pdbx_seq_one_letter_code
_entity_poly.pdbx_strand_id
1 'polypeptide(L)'
;MRTNDDGFTLAELLVAVSVLVLIVLFVSQLLNQTTTMTTLGHKRMDADAGSRQLLDRMIVDFAQIVKRTDIDYYVKSPANTEAGNDQIAFYSMVPGYYPSAGSQSPISLVAYRINTQNKLERMSKGLVWSAVSATDAPIVFLPLTIASTWPAATTAAADADYESLGPQAFRFEYAYLLSDGTFSDTPWQTSAGHSSIDGMRDVVAIQVSIAAMDSKSRTLVSDAQIASLAGSMADFAPSMNPGDLFTQWQSAVDAATGLPRPAVQGIRFYERQFRVSK
;
A
#
# COMPACT_ATOMS: atom_id res chain seq x y z
N MET A 1 5.63 -13.58 -82.76
CA MET A 1 5.16 -13.61 -81.37
C MET A 1 6.38 -13.36 -80.52
N ARG A 2 6.61 -12.11 -80.10
CA ARG A 2 7.85 -11.68 -79.42
C ARG A 2 7.56 -11.73 -77.92
N THR A 3 8.21 -12.64 -77.21
CA THR A 3 8.20 -12.69 -75.75
C THR A 3 9.15 -11.61 -75.26
N ASN A 4 8.61 -10.55 -74.67
CA ASN A 4 9.40 -9.62 -73.87
C ASN A 4 9.65 -10.30 -72.52
N ASP A 5 10.85 -10.84 -72.34
CA ASP A 5 11.35 -11.18 -71.01
C ASP A 5 11.88 -9.87 -70.39
N ASP A 6 10.98 -9.09 -69.82
CA ASP A 6 11.33 -7.88 -69.06
C ASP A 6 11.82 -8.31 -67.67
N GLY A 7 13.12 -8.60 -67.55
CA GLY A 7 13.80 -8.86 -66.28
C GLY A 7 14.13 -7.57 -65.53
N PHE A 8 13.97 -7.58 -64.20
CA PHE A 8 14.36 -6.45 -63.35
C PHE A 8 15.85 -6.13 -63.46
N THR A 9 16.18 -4.85 -63.53
CA THR A 9 17.58 -4.39 -63.51
C THR A 9 18.18 -4.56 -62.10
N LEU A 10 19.51 -4.71 -62.02
CA LEU A 10 20.26 -4.77 -60.75
C LEU A 10 19.96 -3.57 -59.83
N ALA A 11 19.74 -2.39 -60.41
CA ALA A 11 19.39 -1.17 -59.67
C ALA A 11 17.98 -1.26 -59.06
N GLU A 12 16.99 -1.75 -59.82
CA GLU A 12 15.63 -1.95 -59.30
C GLU A 12 15.58 -3.02 -58.21
N LEU A 13 16.35 -4.11 -58.35
CA LEU A 13 16.51 -5.13 -57.32
C LEU A 13 17.12 -4.56 -56.03
N LEU A 14 18.15 -3.71 -56.15
CA LEU A 14 18.80 -3.07 -55.00
C LEU A 14 17.85 -2.09 -54.28
N VAL A 15 17.10 -1.30 -55.05
CA VAL A 15 16.09 -0.39 -54.49
C VAL A 15 14.96 -1.17 -53.81
N ALA A 16 14.44 -2.22 -54.45
CA ALA A 16 13.38 -3.06 -53.89
C ALA A 16 13.82 -3.75 -52.59
N VAL A 17 15.04 -4.30 -52.54
CA VAL A 17 15.59 -4.90 -51.32
C VAL A 17 15.82 -3.85 -50.24
N SER A 18 16.32 -2.66 -50.59
CA SER A 18 16.53 -1.57 -49.62
C SER A 18 15.20 -1.11 -49.00
N VAL A 19 14.17 -0.92 -49.82
CA VAL A 19 12.81 -0.56 -49.35
C VAL A 19 12.24 -1.68 -48.50
N LEU A 20 12.40 -2.94 -48.91
CA LEU A 20 11.94 -4.09 -48.13
C LEU A 20 12.62 -4.14 -46.75
N VAL A 21 13.94 -3.96 -46.68
CA VAL A 21 14.68 -3.92 -45.41
C VAL A 21 14.18 -2.78 -44.52
N LEU A 22 13.96 -1.59 -45.08
CA LEU A 22 13.43 -0.45 -44.32
C LEU A 22 12.02 -0.71 -43.79
N ILE A 23 11.14 -1.31 -44.60
CA ILE A 23 9.78 -1.67 -44.18
C ILE A 23 9.84 -2.72 -43.06
N VAL A 24 10.65 -3.77 -43.22
CA VAL A 24 10.81 -4.82 -42.21
C VAL A 24 11.34 -4.24 -40.89
N LEU A 25 12.38 -3.39 -40.95
CA LEU A 25 12.92 -2.71 -39.77
C LEU A 25 11.87 -1.83 -39.08
N PHE A 26 11.10 -1.06 -39.86
CA PHE A 26 10.05 -0.20 -39.32
C PHE A 26 8.94 -1.01 -38.65
N VAL A 27 8.48 -2.08 -39.29
CA VAL A 27 7.47 -2.99 -38.73
C VAL A 27 8.00 -3.67 -37.46
N SER A 28 9.24 -4.15 -37.45
CA SER A 28 9.85 -4.73 -36.25
C SER A 28 9.95 -3.71 -35.10
N GLN A 29 10.36 -2.47 -35.37
CA GLN A 29 10.41 -1.42 -34.37
C GLN A 29 9.02 -1.09 -33.81
N LEU A 30 8.02 -0.97 -34.68
CA LEU A 30 6.63 -0.73 -34.28
C LEU A 30 6.10 -1.85 -33.37
N LEU A 31 6.29 -3.11 -33.77
CA LEU A 31 5.85 -4.27 -32.98
C LEU A 31 6.55 -4.34 -31.62
N ASN A 32 7.84 -4.01 -31.55
CA ASN A 32 8.59 -3.97 -30.29
C ASN A 32 8.08 -2.85 -29.37
N GLN A 33 7.80 -1.67 -29.91
CA GLN A 33 7.22 -0.55 -29.17
C GLN A 33 5.82 -0.87 -28.64
N THR A 34 4.95 -1.44 -29.48
CA THR A 34 3.60 -1.87 -29.07
C THR A 34 3.68 -2.92 -27.97
N THR A 35 4.53 -3.93 -28.10
CA THR A 35 4.70 -4.99 -27.09
C THR A 35 5.15 -4.41 -25.75
N THR A 36 6.09 -3.45 -25.78
CA THR A 36 6.57 -2.76 -24.57
C THR A 36 5.46 -1.96 -23.91
N MET A 37 4.71 -1.17 -24.69
CA MET A 37 3.60 -0.36 -24.20
C MET A 37 2.47 -1.21 -23.62
N THR A 38 2.06 -2.29 -24.31
CA THR A 38 1.04 -3.21 -23.82
C THR A 38 1.48 -3.91 -22.54
N THR A 39 2.75 -4.32 -22.44
CA THR A 39 3.29 -4.96 -21.23
C THR A 39 3.29 -3.99 -20.05
N LEU A 40 3.76 -2.75 -20.25
CA LEU A 40 3.73 -1.71 -19.22
C LEU A 40 2.30 -1.36 -18.79
N GLY A 41 1.36 -1.32 -19.75
CA GLY A 41 -0.06 -1.11 -19.50
C GLY A 41 -0.64 -2.18 -18.58
N HIS A 42 -0.38 -3.46 -18.86
CA HIS A 42 -0.82 -4.56 -17.99
C HIS A 42 -0.22 -4.48 -16.58
N LYS A 43 1.08 -4.18 -16.46
CA LYS A 43 1.75 -4.01 -15.16
C LYS A 43 1.07 -2.91 -14.33
N ARG A 44 0.83 -1.76 -14.95
CA ARG A 44 0.15 -0.64 -14.29
C ARG A 44 -1.26 -1.01 -13.87
N MET A 45 -2.03 -1.64 -14.76
CA MET A 45 -3.40 -2.05 -14.47
C MET A 45 -3.48 -3.04 -13.30
N ASP A 46 -2.53 -3.98 -13.23
CA ASP A 46 -2.43 -4.94 -12.12
C ASP A 46 -2.12 -4.25 -10.79
N ALA A 47 -1.08 -3.41 -10.75
CA ALA A 47 -0.73 -2.59 -9.58
C ALA A 47 -1.90 -1.69 -9.11
N ASP A 48 -2.59 -1.07 -10.06
CA ASP A 48 -3.73 -0.20 -9.78
C ASP A 48 -4.92 -1.00 -9.22
N ALA A 49 -5.18 -2.20 -9.75
CA ALA A 49 -6.29 -3.05 -9.28
C ALA A 49 -6.07 -3.52 -7.84
N GLY A 50 -4.86 -4.01 -7.52
CA GLY A 50 -4.52 -4.45 -6.16
C GLY A 50 -4.55 -3.31 -5.15
N SER A 51 -3.97 -2.16 -5.49
CA SER A 51 -3.96 -0.98 -4.61
C SER A 51 -5.36 -0.40 -4.40
N ARG A 52 -6.23 -0.40 -5.41
CA ARG A 52 -7.62 0.07 -5.26
C ARG A 52 -8.41 -0.78 -4.28
N GLN A 53 -8.39 -2.10 -4.42
CA GLN A 53 -9.10 -3.01 -3.52
C GLN A 53 -8.70 -2.78 -2.06
N LEU A 54 -7.40 -2.67 -1.81
CA LEU A 54 -6.83 -2.36 -0.51
C LEU A 54 -7.32 -1.00 0.03
N LEU A 55 -7.15 0.06 -0.76
CA LEU A 55 -7.51 1.42 -0.33
C LEU A 55 -9.02 1.53 -0.11
N ASP A 56 -9.85 0.87 -0.91
CA ASP A 56 -11.30 0.85 -0.73
C ASP A 56 -11.71 0.11 0.55
N ARG A 57 -11.00 -0.95 0.93
CA ARG A 57 -11.20 -1.59 2.24
C ARG A 57 -10.84 -0.65 3.40
N MET A 58 -9.71 0.07 3.29
CA MET A 58 -9.30 1.06 4.27
C MET A 58 -10.34 2.17 4.46
N ILE A 59 -11.02 2.62 3.39
CA ILE A 59 -12.13 3.58 3.53
C ILE A 59 -13.15 3.08 4.54
N VAL A 60 -13.60 1.84 4.38
CA VAL A 60 -14.70 1.28 5.18
C VAL A 60 -14.28 1.18 6.64
N ASP A 61 -13.06 0.72 6.91
CA ASP A 61 -12.58 0.58 8.29
C ASP A 61 -12.34 1.91 8.98
N PHE A 62 -11.67 2.86 8.29
CA PHE A 62 -11.36 4.16 8.84
C PHE A 62 -12.61 5.01 9.05
N ALA A 63 -13.60 4.92 8.14
CA ALA A 63 -14.88 5.62 8.29
C ALA A 63 -15.67 5.14 9.51
N GLN A 64 -15.45 3.90 9.95
CA GLN A 64 -16.15 3.27 11.07
C GLN A 64 -15.28 3.14 12.34
N ILE A 65 -14.15 3.86 12.43
CA ILE A 65 -13.34 3.91 13.66
C ILE A 65 -14.24 4.28 14.85
N VAL A 66 -14.12 3.50 15.93
CA VAL A 66 -14.74 3.83 17.21
C VAL A 66 -13.97 4.98 17.84
N LYS A 67 -14.63 6.12 18.05
CA LYS A 67 -14.02 7.37 18.56
C LYS A 67 -14.39 7.58 20.03
N ARG A 68 -13.71 6.86 20.93
CA ARG A 68 -13.86 7.02 22.39
C ARG A 68 -12.53 7.38 23.05
N THR A 69 -12.61 7.95 24.23
CA THR A 69 -11.45 8.41 25.03
C THR A 69 -10.96 7.35 26.02
N ASP A 70 -11.78 6.33 26.28
CA ASP A 70 -11.52 5.26 27.23
C ASP A 70 -11.05 3.96 26.56
N ILE A 71 -10.74 4.00 25.26
CA ILE A 71 -10.20 2.87 24.50
C ILE A 71 -8.82 3.20 23.95
N ASP A 72 -8.07 2.15 23.69
CA ASP A 72 -6.73 2.26 23.11
C ASP A 72 -6.77 2.41 21.57
N TYR A 73 -5.77 3.10 21.04
CA TYR A 73 -5.48 3.20 19.60
C TYR A 73 -3.99 2.95 19.43
N TYR A 74 -3.64 1.85 18.77
CA TYR A 74 -2.25 1.58 18.43
C TYR A 74 -1.91 2.32 17.14
N VAL A 75 -1.38 3.53 17.29
CA VAL A 75 -1.13 4.45 16.18
C VAL A 75 0.19 5.20 16.39
N LYS A 76 0.69 5.85 15.34
CA LYS A 76 1.92 6.63 15.34
C LYS A 76 1.81 7.75 16.37
N SER A 77 2.79 7.84 17.26
CA SER A 77 2.86 8.81 18.35
C SER A 77 4.31 8.89 18.85
N PRO A 78 4.69 9.81 19.76
CA PRO A 78 6.04 9.83 20.31
C PRO A 78 6.40 8.57 21.11
N ALA A 79 5.40 7.84 21.60
CA ALA A 79 5.58 6.54 22.26
C ALA A 79 5.65 5.36 21.28
N ASN A 80 5.28 5.59 20.01
CA ASN A 80 5.26 4.61 18.95
C ASN A 80 5.64 5.29 17.62
N THR A 81 6.94 5.53 17.42
CA THR A 81 7.43 6.36 16.31
C THR A 81 7.39 5.67 14.95
N GLU A 82 7.13 4.34 14.90
CA GLU A 82 6.99 3.50 13.70
C GLU A 82 8.00 3.86 12.58
N ALA A 83 9.23 3.34 12.70
CA ALA A 83 10.28 3.56 11.70
C ALA A 83 10.20 2.52 10.57
N GLY A 84 10.38 2.94 9.32
CA GLY A 84 10.17 2.07 8.17
C GLY A 84 8.69 1.75 7.99
N ASN A 85 8.31 0.50 7.76
CA ASN A 85 6.90 0.16 7.52
C ASN A 85 6.03 0.37 8.75
N ASP A 86 5.08 1.28 8.60
CA ASP A 86 4.12 1.62 9.65
C ASP A 86 3.22 0.44 10.02
N GLN A 87 2.76 0.46 11.26
CA GLN A 87 1.67 -0.37 11.74
C GLN A 87 0.58 0.48 12.38
N ILE A 88 -0.67 0.04 12.24
CA ILE A 88 -1.82 0.69 12.85
C ILE A 88 -2.84 -0.35 13.29
N ALA A 89 -3.38 -0.22 14.50
CA ALA A 89 -4.50 -1.03 14.98
C ALA A 89 -5.50 -0.21 15.80
N PHE A 90 -6.78 -0.47 15.56
CA PHE A 90 -7.89 0.29 16.13
C PHE A 90 -9.18 -0.53 16.14
N TYR A 91 -10.13 -0.10 16.97
CA TYR A 91 -11.47 -0.66 16.95
C TYR A 91 -12.32 0.01 15.85
N SER A 92 -13.06 -0.81 15.11
CA SER A 92 -13.95 -0.32 14.05
C SER A 92 -15.27 -1.06 14.04
N MET A 93 -16.36 -0.38 13.69
CA MET A 93 -17.71 -0.94 13.57
C MET A 93 -17.90 -1.67 12.24
N VAL A 94 -17.01 -2.64 11.97
CA VAL A 94 -17.03 -3.49 10.78
C VAL A 94 -17.07 -4.95 11.18
N PRO A 95 -17.62 -5.85 10.34
CA PRO A 95 -17.53 -7.28 10.59
C PRO A 95 -16.09 -7.80 10.57
N GLY A 96 -15.83 -8.83 11.36
CA GLY A 96 -14.57 -9.56 11.40
C GLY A 96 -14.77 -11.06 11.57
N TYR A 97 -13.66 -11.78 11.76
CA TYR A 97 -13.62 -13.20 12.08
C TYR A 97 -13.99 -13.39 13.54
N TYR A 98 -15.21 -13.89 13.79
CA TYR A 98 -15.69 -14.13 15.14
C TYR A 98 -15.31 -15.52 15.62
N PRO A 99 -14.88 -15.67 16.89
CA PRO A 99 -14.56 -16.97 17.46
C PRO A 99 -15.81 -17.84 17.70
N SER A 100 -16.99 -17.22 17.83
CA SER A 100 -18.26 -17.92 18.06
C SER A 100 -19.46 -17.20 17.42
N ALA A 101 -20.51 -17.96 17.13
CA ALA A 101 -21.77 -17.44 16.58
C ALA A 101 -22.81 -17.17 17.69
N GLY A 102 -23.65 -16.15 17.51
CA GLY A 102 -24.79 -15.84 18.40
C GLY A 102 -24.49 -14.83 19.50
N SER A 103 -23.26 -14.32 19.58
CA SER A 103 -22.85 -13.32 20.58
C SER A 103 -21.87 -12.28 20.01
N GLN A 104 -21.92 -12.09 18.69
CA GLN A 104 -21.11 -11.11 17.98
C GLN A 104 -21.45 -9.68 18.45
N SER A 105 -20.43 -8.92 18.85
CA SER A 105 -20.55 -7.47 18.94
C SER A 105 -20.40 -6.86 17.53
N PRO A 106 -20.90 -5.65 17.27
CA PRO A 106 -20.70 -4.98 15.98
C PRO A 106 -19.27 -4.42 15.82
N ILE A 107 -18.38 -4.63 16.79
CA ILE A 107 -17.04 -4.07 16.81
C ILE A 107 -16.03 -5.18 16.50
N SER A 108 -15.08 -4.85 15.64
CA SER A 108 -13.90 -5.67 15.39
C SER A 108 -12.63 -4.89 15.70
N LEU A 109 -11.58 -5.62 16.07
CA LEU A 109 -10.21 -5.11 16.02
C LEU A 109 -9.71 -5.19 14.58
N VAL A 110 -9.32 -4.05 14.04
CA VAL A 110 -8.71 -3.93 12.71
C VAL A 110 -7.26 -3.53 12.87
N ALA A 111 -6.37 -4.19 12.12
CA ALA A 111 -4.97 -3.82 12.07
C ALA A 111 -4.43 -3.88 10.64
N TYR A 112 -3.47 -3.01 10.30
CA TYR A 112 -2.75 -3.02 9.05
C TYR A 112 -1.24 -3.04 9.30
N ARG A 113 -0.52 -3.85 8.54
CA ARG A 113 0.96 -3.92 8.58
C ARG A 113 1.52 -4.51 7.30
N ILE A 114 2.80 -4.26 7.04
CA ILE A 114 3.58 -5.05 6.08
C ILE A 114 4.11 -6.31 6.77
N ASN A 115 3.84 -7.49 6.19
CA ASN A 115 4.27 -8.76 6.74
C ASN A 115 5.70 -9.15 6.32
N THR A 116 6.17 -10.30 6.80
CA THR A 116 7.54 -10.80 6.52
C THR A 116 7.81 -11.11 5.06
N GLN A 117 6.77 -11.26 4.23
CA GLN A 117 6.87 -11.44 2.78
C GLN A 117 6.73 -10.11 2.02
N ASN A 118 6.86 -8.98 2.73
CA ASN A 118 6.67 -7.62 2.23
C ASN A 118 5.33 -7.43 1.51
N LYS A 119 4.25 -7.88 2.15
CA LYS A 119 2.88 -7.69 1.66
C LYS A 119 2.06 -6.96 2.71
N LEU A 120 1.28 -5.99 2.28
CA LEU A 120 0.30 -5.35 3.14
C LEU A 120 -0.84 -6.31 3.42
N GLU A 121 -1.04 -6.57 4.71
CA GLU A 121 -2.11 -7.40 5.21
C GLU A 121 -2.98 -6.63 6.21
N ARG A 122 -4.20 -7.12 6.34
CA ARG A 122 -5.23 -6.55 7.21
C ARG A 122 -5.74 -7.62 8.17
N MET A 123 -5.77 -7.32 9.46
CA MET A 123 -6.49 -8.12 10.44
C MET A 123 -7.95 -7.66 10.54
N SER A 124 -8.87 -8.61 10.70
CA SER A 124 -10.27 -8.35 11.11
C SER A 124 -10.69 -9.31 12.22
N LYS A 125 -10.37 -9.02 13.47
CA LYS A 125 -10.76 -9.90 14.58
C LYS A 125 -12.09 -9.44 15.15
N GLY A 126 -13.15 -10.24 14.93
CA GLY A 126 -14.49 -9.95 15.40
C GLY A 126 -14.59 -10.14 16.91
N LEU A 127 -15.06 -9.12 17.64
CA LEU A 127 -15.12 -9.14 19.10
C LEU A 127 -16.51 -9.55 19.57
N VAL A 128 -16.59 -10.35 20.63
CA VAL A 128 -17.86 -10.73 21.26
C VAL A 128 -18.30 -9.69 22.30
N TRP A 129 -19.57 -9.74 22.70
CA TRP A 129 -20.02 -8.95 23.86
C TRP A 129 -19.28 -9.36 25.13
N SER A 130 -19.15 -8.44 26.07
CA SER A 130 -18.54 -8.73 27.37
C SER A 130 -19.33 -9.82 28.11
N ALA A 131 -18.64 -10.64 28.89
CA ALA A 131 -19.17 -11.81 29.63
C ALA A 131 -19.73 -12.98 28.79
N VAL A 132 -19.53 -12.99 27.47
CA VAL A 132 -19.92 -14.11 26.59
C VAL A 132 -19.00 -15.33 26.78
N SER A 133 -17.70 -15.08 26.94
CA SER A 133 -16.66 -16.11 26.99
C SER A 133 -15.59 -15.72 27.99
N ALA A 134 -14.99 -16.71 28.65
CA ALA A 134 -13.84 -16.51 29.53
C ALA A 134 -12.50 -16.47 28.76
N THR A 135 -12.51 -16.90 27.49
CA THR A 135 -11.32 -16.99 26.64
C THR A 135 -11.31 -15.98 25.50
N ASP A 136 -12.48 -15.61 24.99
CA ASP A 136 -12.58 -14.62 23.91
C ASP A 136 -12.61 -13.22 24.50
N ALA A 137 -11.58 -12.42 24.19
CA ALA A 137 -11.50 -11.05 24.66
C ALA A 137 -12.56 -10.17 23.96
N PRO A 138 -13.42 -9.44 24.71
CA PRO A 138 -14.29 -8.41 24.16
C PRO A 138 -13.48 -7.15 23.84
N ILE A 139 -14.15 -6.07 23.41
CA ILE A 139 -13.53 -4.74 23.43
C ILE A 139 -12.99 -4.43 24.84
N VAL A 140 -11.75 -3.96 24.92
CA VAL A 140 -11.13 -3.56 26.18
C VAL A 140 -11.02 -2.05 26.32
N PHE A 141 -11.09 -1.58 27.56
CA PHE A 141 -10.97 -0.18 27.92
C PHE A 141 -9.66 0.05 28.69
N LEU A 142 -9.12 1.26 28.58
CA LEU A 142 -7.91 1.65 29.30
C LEU A 142 -8.06 1.37 30.81
N PRO A 143 -7.02 0.85 31.49
CA PRO A 143 -5.63 0.74 31.02
C PRO A 143 -5.29 -0.53 30.23
N LEU A 144 -6.25 -1.41 29.93
CA LEU A 144 -6.02 -2.52 29.02
C LEU A 144 -5.84 -1.99 27.59
N THR A 145 -4.80 -2.44 26.90
CA THR A 145 -4.41 -1.95 25.58
C THR A 145 -4.58 -3.03 24.52
N ILE A 146 -4.61 -2.62 23.26
CA ILE A 146 -4.61 -3.55 22.13
C ILE A 146 -3.34 -4.39 22.18
N ALA A 147 -2.19 -3.76 22.45
CA ALA A 147 -0.90 -4.45 22.49
C ALA A 147 -0.82 -5.53 23.57
N SER A 148 -1.45 -5.32 24.75
CA SER A 148 -1.44 -6.33 25.82
C SER A 148 -2.48 -7.43 25.63
N THR A 149 -3.58 -7.14 24.93
CA THR A 149 -4.70 -8.09 24.75
C THR A 149 -4.55 -8.91 23.46
N TRP A 150 -4.11 -8.28 22.37
CA TRP A 150 -3.87 -8.91 21.07
C TRP A 150 -2.48 -8.50 20.52
N PRO A 151 -1.37 -9.06 21.05
CA PRO A 151 -0.03 -8.67 20.63
C PRO A 151 0.23 -8.82 19.13
N ALA A 152 -0.46 -9.75 18.45
CA ALA A 152 -0.32 -9.93 17.01
C ALA A 152 -0.80 -8.71 16.20
N ALA A 153 -1.72 -7.90 16.74
CA ALA A 153 -2.20 -6.68 16.10
C ALA A 153 -1.18 -5.53 16.11
N THR A 154 -0.14 -5.62 16.96
CA THR A 154 0.85 -4.54 17.20
C THR A 154 2.29 -5.02 17.08
N THR A 155 2.52 -6.25 16.61
CA THR A 155 3.84 -6.82 16.37
C THR A 155 3.84 -7.50 15.01
N ALA A 156 4.95 -8.18 14.65
CA ALA A 156 5.03 -9.04 13.47
C ALA A 156 4.56 -10.50 13.72
N ALA A 157 3.91 -10.80 14.85
CA ALA A 157 3.46 -12.14 15.16
C ALA A 157 2.34 -12.62 14.22
N ALA A 158 2.36 -13.89 13.85
CA ALA A 158 1.33 -14.48 13.00
C ALA A 158 -0.02 -14.60 13.74
N ASP A 159 -1.11 -14.36 13.03
CA ASP A 159 -2.50 -14.58 13.48
C ASP A 159 -3.33 -14.99 12.25
N ALA A 160 -4.28 -15.91 12.44
CA ALA A 160 -5.09 -16.46 11.35
C ALA A 160 -6.10 -15.45 10.79
N ASP A 161 -6.40 -14.38 11.52
CA ASP A 161 -7.35 -13.35 11.10
C ASP A 161 -6.72 -12.27 10.22
N TYR A 162 -5.43 -12.41 9.88
CA TYR A 162 -4.76 -11.59 8.88
C TYR A 162 -5.01 -12.10 7.46
N GLU A 163 -5.34 -11.17 6.57
CA GLU A 163 -5.52 -11.43 5.15
C GLU A 163 -4.63 -10.52 4.30
N SER A 164 -4.00 -11.10 3.28
CA SER A 164 -3.28 -10.32 2.26
C SER A 164 -4.27 -9.64 1.32
N LEU A 165 -4.64 -8.38 1.61
CA LEU A 165 -5.54 -7.58 0.76
C LEU A 165 -4.83 -6.77 -0.31
N GLY A 166 -3.54 -6.52 -0.15
CA GLY A 166 -2.70 -5.85 -1.14
C GLY A 166 -1.38 -6.60 -1.30
N PRO A 167 -1.36 -7.81 -1.92
CA PRO A 167 -0.14 -8.63 -2.03
C PRO A 167 0.98 -7.96 -2.83
N GLN A 168 0.67 -6.83 -3.46
CA GLN A 168 1.55 -6.02 -4.27
C GLN A 168 2.12 -4.82 -3.49
N ALA A 169 1.47 -4.38 -2.42
CA ALA A 169 1.94 -3.27 -1.59
C ALA A 169 3.01 -3.74 -0.61
N PHE A 170 4.19 -3.13 -0.67
CA PHE A 170 5.37 -3.52 0.10
C PHE A 170 5.93 -2.40 0.98
N ARG A 171 5.51 -1.15 0.74
CA ARG A 171 5.73 0.00 1.63
C ARG A 171 4.39 0.54 2.07
N PHE A 172 4.24 0.82 3.36
CA PHE A 172 3.06 1.45 3.95
C PHE A 172 3.51 2.51 4.95
N GLU A 173 3.01 3.72 4.75
CA GLU A 173 3.17 4.89 5.60
C GLU A 173 1.81 5.53 5.84
N TYR A 174 1.68 6.23 6.97
CA TYR A 174 0.61 7.18 7.18
C TYR A 174 1.03 8.41 7.99
N ALA A 175 0.25 9.47 7.81
CA ALA A 175 0.30 10.72 8.56
C ALA A 175 -1.12 11.17 8.93
N TYR A 176 -1.24 12.04 9.93
CA TYR A 176 -2.50 12.65 10.31
C TYR A 176 -2.64 14.01 9.64
N LEU A 177 -3.80 14.27 9.04
CA LEU A 177 -4.24 15.63 8.73
C LEU A 177 -5.00 16.16 9.94
N LEU A 178 -4.48 17.18 10.60
CA LEU A 178 -5.07 17.78 11.79
C LEU A 178 -6.14 18.82 11.44
N SER A 179 -6.92 19.24 12.44
CA SER A 179 -8.00 20.23 12.31
C SER A 179 -7.55 21.63 11.88
N ASP A 180 -6.27 21.97 12.06
CA ASP A 180 -5.68 23.20 11.52
C ASP A 180 -5.17 23.08 10.08
N GLY A 181 -5.35 21.91 9.45
CA GLY A 181 -4.92 21.63 8.08
C GLY A 181 -3.45 21.24 7.96
N THR A 182 -2.72 21.08 9.07
CA THR A 182 -1.32 20.62 9.05
C THR A 182 -1.23 19.10 9.01
N PHE A 183 -0.15 18.59 8.43
CA PHE A 183 0.21 17.17 8.53
C PHE A 183 1.09 16.94 9.75
N SER A 184 0.82 15.85 10.46
CA SER A 184 1.46 15.50 11.72
C SER A 184 1.75 14.00 11.78
N ASP A 185 2.81 13.63 12.50
CA ASP A 185 3.14 12.28 12.92
C ASP A 185 2.48 11.92 14.27
N THR A 186 1.75 12.85 14.87
CA THR A 186 0.98 12.66 16.10
C THR A 186 -0.50 12.99 15.91
N PRO A 187 -1.42 12.23 16.52
CA PRO A 187 -2.87 12.38 16.35
C PRO A 187 -3.49 13.44 17.27
N TRP A 188 -2.75 14.52 17.56
CA TRP A 188 -3.22 15.66 18.34
C TRP A 188 -2.53 16.94 17.92
N GLN A 189 -3.18 18.07 18.22
CA GLN A 189 -2.68 19.40 17.88
C GLN A 189 -1.85 19.99 19.03
N THR A 190 -0.52 19.85 18.96
CA THR A 190 0.40 20.42 19.97
C THR A 190 0.27 21.94 20.10
N SER A 191 -0.01 22.66 19.00
CA SER A 191 -0.21 24.12 19.01
C SER A 191 -1.46 24.55 19.79
N ALA A 192 -2.44 23.66 19.98
CA ALA A 192 -3.60 23.86 20.84
C ALA A 192 -3.36 23.42 22.30
N GLY A 193 -2.16 22.98 22.65
CA GLY A 193 -1.80 22.51 23.99
C GLY A 193 -2.20 21.07 24.29
N HIS A 194 -2.60 20.29 23.28
CA HIS A 194 -2.90 18.87 23.44
C HIS A 194 -1.62 18.03 23.38
N SER A 195 -1.57 16.94 24.14
CA SER A 195 -0.37 16.10 24.30
C SER A 195 -0.65 14.59 24.27
N SER A 196 -1.90 14.21 24.01
CA SER A 196 -2.35 12.81 24.00
C SER A 196 -3.56 12.62 23.09
N ILE A 197 -3.80 11.38 22.68
CA ILE A 197 -5.01 11.01 21.92
C ILE A 197 -6.24 11.28 22.79
N ASP A 198 -7.22 11.98 22.22
CA ASP A 198 -8.54 12.22 22.82
C ASP A 198 -9.63 11.83 21.82
N GLY A 199 -9.83 10.52 21.61
CA GLY A 199 -10.87 10.00 20.71
C GLY A 199 -10.75 10.51 19.26
N MET A 200 -9.52 10.72 18.76
CA MET A 200 -9.23 11.28 17.43
C MET A 200 -9.80 12.69 17.20
N ARG A 201 -10.09 13.45 18.27
CA ARG A 201 -10.74 14.78 18.20
C ARG A 201 -10.07 15.75 17.23
N ASP A 202 -8.74 15.77 17.22
CA ASP A 202 -7.97 16.73 16.42
C ASP A 202 -7.66 16.21 15.01
N VAL A 203 -7.97 14.94 14.72
CA VAL A 203 -7.64 14.28 13.45
C VAL A 203 -8.81 14.42 12.48
N VAL A 204 -8.58 15.09 11.36
CA VAL A 204 -9.56 15.23 10.26
C VAL A 204 -9.50 14.04 9.33
N ALA A 205 -8.29 13.60 8.98
CA ALA A 205 -8.08 12.47 8.11
C ALA A 205 -6.77 11.74 8.45
N ILE A 206 -6.70 10.47 8.07
CA ILE A 206 -5.47 9.70 8.01
C ILE A 206 -5.05 9.65 6.54
N GLN A 207 -3.90 10.22 6.21
CA GLN A 207 -3.29 10.11 4.88
C GLN A 207 -2.46 8.85 4.84
N VAL A 208 -2.82 7.91 3.99
CA VAL A 208 -2.07 6.68 3.76
C VAL A 208 -1.31 6.79 2.44
N SER A 209 -0.04 6.37 2.49
CA SER A 209 0.88 6.30 1.38
C SER A 209 1.39 4.88 1.23
N ILE A 210 1.28 4.31 0.03
CA ILE A 210 1.75 2.95 -0.26
C ILE A 210 2.62 2.91 -1.51
N ALA A 211 3.64 2.05 -1.48
CA ALA A 211 4.35 1.62 -2.69
C ALA A 211 3.92 0.20 -3.03
N ALA A 212 3.49 0.00 -4.27
CA ALA A 212 3.07 -1.30 -4.77
C ALA A 212 3.84 -1.70 -6.04
N MET A 213 4.00 -3.00 -6.25
CA MET A 213 4.66 -3.60 -7.39
C MET A 213 3.76 -4.63 -8.05
N ASP A 214 3.60 -4.56 -9.37
CA ASP A 214 2.81 -5.54 -10.12
C ASP A 214 3.30 -6.98 -9.91
N SER A 215 2.38 -7.93 -10.04
CA SER A 215 2.64 -9.35 -9.76
C SER A 215 3.79 -9.93 -10.59
N LYS A 216 3.95 -9.53 -11.86
CA LYS A 216 5.02 -10.02 -12.73
C LYS A 216 6.38 -9.43 -12.36
N SER A 217 6.43 -8.16 -11.99
CA SER A 217 7.66 -7.55 -11.48
C SER A 217 8.05 -8.14 -10.13
N ARG A 218 7.07 -8.49 -9.29
CA ARG A 218 7.30 -9.12 -7.99
C ARG A 218 7.98 -10.49 -8.09
N THR A 219 7.76 -11.24 -9.17
CA THR A 219 8.46 -12.54 -9.37
C THR A 219 9.94 -12.41 -9.72
N LEU A 220 10.41 -11.20 -10.06
CA LEU A 220 11.80 -10.94 -10.44
C LEU A 220 12.70 -10.55 -9.25
N VAL A 221 12.11 -10.43 -8.05
CA VAL A 221 12.77 -9.87 -6.87
C VAL A 221 12.46 -10.73 -5.65
N SER A 222 13.47 -10.95 -4.82
CA SER A 222 13.32 -11.63 -3.54
C SER A 222 12.72 -10.72 -2.47
N ASP A 223 12.22 -11.33 -1.40
CA ASP A 223 11.72 -10.59 -0.23
C ASP A 223 12.81 -9.78 0.44
N ALA A 224 14.06 -10.26 0.46
CA ALA A 224 15.20 -9.51 0.98
C ALA A 224 15.50 -8.25 0.15
N GLN A 225 15.39 -8.34 -1.18
CA GLN A 225 15.59 -7.19 -2.07
C GLN A 225 14.49 -6.14 -1.88
N ILE A 226 13.24 -6.56 -1.70
CA ILE A 226 12.13 -5.64 -1.43
C ILE A 226 12.24 -5.01 -0.04
N ALA A 227 12.62 -5.78 0.98
CA ALA A 227 12.86 -5.25 2.31
C ALA A 227 14.00 -4.22 2.30
N SER A 228 15.09 -4.50 1.59
CA SER A 228 16.20 -3.55 1.43
C SER A 228 15.77 -2.27 0.70
N LEU A 229 14.94 -2.37 -0.34
CA LEU A 229 14.39 -1.20 -1.02
C LEU A 229 13.48 -0.40 -0.09
N ALA A 230 12.53 -1.06 0.58
CA ALA A 230 11.62 -0.42 1.52
C ALA A 230 12.36 0.29 2.65
N GLY A 231 13.44 -0.31 3.19
CA GLY A 231 14.28 0.33 4.20
C GLY A 231 15.11 1.51 3.70
N SER A 232 15.22 1.71 2.38
CA SER A 232 15.86 2.90 1.79
C SER A 232 14.85 4.02 1.47
N MET A 233 13.55 3.74 1.58
CA MET A 233 12.48 4.71 1.39
C MET A 233 12.25 5.50 2.69
N ALA A 234 12.26 6.82 2.59
CA ALA A 234 12.07 7.70 3.74
C ALA A 234 10.71 7.50 4.44
N ASP A 235 10.68 7.74 5.74
CA ASP A 235 9.46 7.81 6.55
C ASP A 235 8.84 9.21 6.45
N PHE A 236 7.54 9.34 6.70
CA PHE A 236 6.94 10.67 6.79
C PHE A 236 7.56 11.49 7.93
N ALA A 237 7.80 12.78 7.67
CA ALA A 237 8.19 13.73 8.72
C ALA A 237 7.30 14.99 8.65
N PRO A 238 6.92 15.61 9.79
CA PRO A 238 6.09 16.81 9.81
C PRO A 238 6.65 18.02 9.02
N SER A 239 7.95 18.04 8.75
CA SER A 239 8.60 19.05 7.93
C SER A 239 8.42 18.86 6.42
N MET A 240 7.85 17.74 5.99
CA MET A 240 7.64 17.43 4.57
C MET A 240 6.43 18.19 4.01
N ASN A 241 6.59 18.73 2.80
CA ASN A 241 5.49 19.28 2.02
C ASN A 241 4.73 18.16 1.29
N PRO A 242 3.47 18.41 0.87
CA PRO A 242 2.75 17.48 0.01
C PRO A 242 3.58 17.10 -1.23
N GLY A 243 3.78 15.79 -1.43
CA GLY A 243 4.56 15.23 -2.55
C GLY A 243 6.04 14.96 -2.27
N ASP A 244 6.61 15.49 -1.16
CA ASP A 244 8.02 15.27 -0.82
C ASP A 244 8.31 13.79 -0.53
N LEU A 245 7.40 13.10 0.15
CA LEU A 245 7.53 11.67 0.46
C LEU A 245 7.69 10.83 -0.81
N PHE A 246 6.84 11.05 -1.82
CA PHE A 246 6.92 10.31 -3.09
C PHE A 246 8.13 10.67 -3.92
N THR A 247 8.58 11.92 -3.85
CA THR A 247 9.83 12.34 -4.50
C THR A 247 11.03 11.60 -3.89
N GLN A 248 11.05 11.45 -2.56
CA GLN A 248 12.10 10.70 -1.86
C GLN A 248 12.01 9.19 -2.13
N TRP A 249 10.81 8.62 -2.16
CA TRP A 249 10.61 7.21 -2.55
C TRP A 249 11.04 6.94 -3.99
N GLN A 250 10.71 7.84 -4.93
CA GLN A 250 11.16 7.74 -6.30
C GLN A 250 12.69 7.79 -6.39
N SER A 251 13.32 8.69 -5.63
CA SER A 251 14.78 8.80 -5.56
C SER A 251 15.43 7.51 -5.04
N ALA A 252 14.84 6.87 -4.02
CA ALA A 252 15.30 5.57 -3.52
C ALA A 252 15.18 4.47 -4.58
N VAL A 253 14.06 4.44 -5.32
CA VAL A 253 13.84 3.50 -6.42
C VAL A 253 14.84 3.71 -7.57
N ASP A 254 15.12 4.95 -7.94
CA ASP A 254 16.04 5.28 -9.03
C ASP A 254 17.49 4.93 -8.68
N ALA A 255 17.86 5.14 -7.41
CA ALA A 255 19.16 4.80 -6.85
C ALA A 255 19.36 3.29 -6.62
N ALA A 256 18.31 2.47 -6.65
CA ALA A 256 18.40 1.05 -6.39
C ALA A 256 19.16 0.30 -7.51
N THR A 257 20.39 -0.13 -7.20
CA THR A 257 21.25 -0.87 -8.13
C THR A 257 21.11 -2.39 -8.01
N GLY A 258 20.61 -2.90 -6.87
CA GLY A 258 20.44 -4.32 -6.58
C GLY A 258 19.17 -4.97 -7.15
N LEU A 259 18.38 -4.23 -7.93
CA LEU A 259 17.11 -4.68 -8.48
C LEU A 259 17.15 -4.73 -10.02
N PRO A 260 16.59 -5.77 -10.66
CA PRO A 260 16.41 -5.77 -12.10
C PRO A 260 15.59 -4.56 -12.55
N ARG A 261 16.08 -3.81 -13.55
CA ARG A 261 15.34 -2.66 -14.11
C ARG A 261 13.90 -2.99 -14.51
N PRO A 262 13.59 -4.16 -15.10
CA PRO A 262 12.20 -4.53 -15.39
C PRO A 262 11.30 -4.63 -14.16
N ALA A 263 11.84 -4.92 -12.98
CA ALA A 263 11.09 -5.00 -11.72
C ALA A 263 10.81 -3.61 -11.15
N VAL A 264 11.83 -2.75 -11.16
CA VAL A 264 11.74 -1.35 -10.71
C VAL A 264 10.67 -0.58 -11.50
N GLN A 265 10.60 -0.78 -12.82
CA GLN A 265 9.58 -0.15 -13.68
C GLN A 265 8.13 -0.54 -13.33
N GLY A 266 7.95 -1.61 -12.54
CA GLY A 266 6.65 -2.06 -12.04
C GLY A 266 6.19 -1.38 -10.74
N ILE A 267 7.03 -0.55 -10.12
CA ILE A 267 6.70 0.11 -8.85
C ILE A 267 5.81 1.33 -9.08
N ARG A 268 4.76 1.48 -8.28
CA ARG A 268 3.81 2.60 -8.30
C ARG A 268 3.56 3.07 -6.88
N PHE A 269 3.31 4.37 -6.73
CA PHE A 269 2.99 5.00 -5.46
C PHE A 269 1.54 5.47 -5.47
N TYR A 270 0.84 5.26 -4.35
CA TYR A 270 -0.55 5.66 -4.19
C TYR A 270 -0.72 6.35 -2.85
N GLU A 271 -1.41 7.49 -2.86
CA GLU A 271 -1.74 8.26 -1.68
C GLU A 271 -3.26 8.44 -1.61
N ARG A 272 -3.82 8.30 -0.41
CA ARG A 272 -5.23 8.58 -0.18
C ARG A 272 -5.46 9.10 1.22
N GLN A 273 -6.29 10.13 1.33
CA GLN A 273 -6.77 10.66 2.59
C GLN A 273 -8.10 10.00 2.96
N PHE A 274 -8.15 9.42 4.15
CA PHE A 274 -9.33 8.79 4.73
C PHE A 274 -9.86 9.67 5.85
N ARG A 275 -11.07 10.21 5.68
CA ARG A 275 -11.65 11.09 6.70
C ARG A 275 -11.99 10.32 7.97
N VAL A 276 -11.58 10.89 9.09
CA VAL A 276 -11.83 10.39 10.45
C VAL A 276 -12.62 11.41 11.28
N SER A 277 -12.85 12.64 10.79
CA SER A 277 -13.71 13.61 11.49
C SER A 277 -15.18 13.17 11.58
N LYS A 278 -15.96 13.86 12.43
CA LYS A 278 -17.41 13.67 12.57
C LYS A 278 -18.17 13.92 11.28
#